data_AF-A0A9P2XMP0-F1
#
_entry.id   AF-A0A9P2XMP0-F1
#
_cell.length_a   1.000
_cell.length_b   1.000
_cell.length_c   1.000
_cell.angle_alpha   90.00
_cell.angle_beta   90.00
_cell.angle_gamma   90.00
#
_symmetry.space_group_name_H-M   'P 1'
#
loop_
_entity.id
_entity.type
_entity.pdbx_description
1 polymer ?
#
loop_
_entity_poly.entity_id
_entity_poly.type
_entity_poly.pdbx_seq_one_letter_code
_entity_poly.pdbx_strand_id
1 'polypeptide(L)'
;MNQITDISQQVGANSHLRSTNKNKPAEKLLSQLDAWMADESSCHYLSIQITGKEIYPFGIINRPFFHLDQAERKLESLKSSNPEVDYYITAGAFATSALNFEDEEAPMWERVWLNFHEYRLINLQVQKMSHEELVKLVPNYDETLLWQETQNTESACHYYMATALDESDQGISMSSEWFIDLLDAISAKQYFSKTCPGRKVEIRSGVVSTEDLMALDGRTSDCYQALIDAHKERLTLLKNKGE
;
A
#
# COMPACT_ATOMS: atom_id res chain seq x y z
N MET A 1 -20.15 -5.81 28.02
CA MET A 1 -19.21 -5.92 29.15
C MET A 1 -17.84 -5.68 28.54
N ASN A 2 -17.34 -4.44 28.64
CA ASN A 2 -16.14 -3.99 27.93
C ASN A 2 -14.92 -4.52 28.69
N GLN A 3 -14.22 -5.49 28.11
CA GLN A 3 -12.89 -5.85 28.58
C GLN A 3 -11.97 -4.66 28.28
N ILE A 4 -11.58 -4.00 29.36
CA ILE A 4 -10.49 -3.04 29.42
C ILE A 4 -9.25 -3.81 28.97
N THR A 5 -8.79 -3.54 27.76
CA THR A 5 -7.52 -4.06 27.25
C THR A 5 -6.41 -3.54 28.15
N ASP A 6 -5.57 -4.46 28.58
CA ASP A 6 -4.54 -4.32 29.58
C ASP A 6 -3.58 -3.16 29.27
N ILE A 7 -3.64 -2.11 30.10
CA ILE A 7 -2.84 -0.87 29.96
C ILE A 7 -1.35 -1.14 30.24
N SER A 8 -1.00 -2.33 30.76
CA SER A 8 0.37 -2.70 31.11
C SER A 8 1.32 -2.84 29.91
N GLN A 9 0.82 -3.01 28.68
CA GLN A 9 1.66 -3.03 27.47
C GLN A 9 2.00 -1.62 26.91
N GLN A 10 1.33 -0.55 27.37
CA GLN A 10 1.57 0.80 26.85
C GLN A 10 2.84 1.47 27.41
N VAL A 11 3.35 1.03 28.56
CA VAL A 11 4.48 1.74 29.22
C VAL A 11 5.81 1.47 28.53
N GLY A 12 5.99 0.30 27.89
CA GLY A 12 7.20 -0.04 27.13
C GLY A 12 7.22 0.49 25.69
N ALA A 13 6.05 0.75 25.09
CA ALA A 13 5.95 1.22 23.71
C ALA A 13 6.37 2.71 23.53
N ASN A 14 6.34 3.50 24.61
CA ASN A 14 6.47 4.95 24.55
C ASN A 14 7.88 5.47 24.17
N SER A 15 8.95 4.71 24.39
CA SER A 15 10.31 5.15 24.00
C SER A 15 10.54 5.15 22.49
N HIS A 16 9.71 4.43 21.73
CA HIS A 16 9.86 4.24 20.28
C HIS A 16 8.79 4.97 19.46
N LEU A 17 7.91 5.71 20.12
CA LEU A 17 6.74 6.37 19.55
C LEU A 17 7.04 7.83 19.20
N ARG A 18 6.84 8.21 17.94
CA ARG A 18 6.78 9.62 17.51
C ARG A 18 5.30 10.03 17.38
N SER A 19 4.77 10.86 18.29
CA SER A 19 3.36 11.33 18.34
C SER A 19 3.31 12.75 18.92
N THR A 20 2.43 13.73 18.61
CA THR A 20 1.00 13.78 18.26
C THR A 20 0.69 14.97 17.33
N ASN A 21 -0.35 14.87 16.48
CA ASN A 21 -0.68 15.84 15.39
C ASN A 21 -2.01 16.58 15.56
N LYS A 22 -2.63 16.56 16.76
CA LYS A 22 -3.98 17.08 17.04
C LYS A 22 -4.29 18.46 16.42
N ASN A 23 -3.26 19.32 16.31
CA ASN A 23 -3.38 20.69 15.83
C ASN A 23 -2.51 20.99 14.59
N LYS A 24 -2.03 19.96 13.87
CA LYS A 24 -1.29 20.21 12.62
C LYS A 24 -2.27 20.47 11.48
N PRO A 25 -2.04 21.52 10.66
CA PRO A 25 -2.76 21.66 9.40
C PRO A 25 -2.64 20.39 8.56
N ALA A 26 -3.67 20.09 7.77
CA ALA A 26 -3.72 18.89 6.94
C ALA A 26 -2.45 18.71 6.08
N GLU A 27 -1.94 19.80 5.50
CA GLU A 27 -0.68 19.82 4.74
C GLU A 27 0.51 19.26 5.54
N LYS A 28 0.65 19.66 6.81
CA LYS A 28 1.75 19.17 7.66
C LYS A 28 1.58 17.71 8.05
N LEU A 29 0.34 17.23 8.16
CA LEU A 29 0.07 15.81 8.39
C LEU A 29 0.45 15.00 7.15
N LEU A 30 0.03 15.44 5.96
CA LEU A 30 0.34 14.79 4.69
C LEU A 30 1.85 14.73 4.45
N SER A 31 2.57 15.85 4.57
CA SER A 31 4.03 15.85 4.41
C SER A 31 4.75 14.95 5.42
N GLN A 32 4.20 14.77 6.62
CA GLN A 32 4.77 13.86 7.61
C GLN A 32 4.47 12.39 7.28
N LEU A 33 3.27 12.08 6.80
CA LEU A 33 2.92 10.76 6.30
C LEU A 33 3.82 10.39 5.11
N ASP A 34 4.01 11.30 4.15
CA ASP A 34 4.90 11.11 3.01
C ASP A 34 6.33 10.82 3.46
N ALA A 35 6.84 11.59 4.44
CA ALA A 35 8.16 11.36 5.01
C ALA A 35 8.29 9.97 5.66
N TRP A 36 7.27 9.49 6.38
CA TRP A 36 7.28 8.14 6.96
C TRP A 36 7.03 7.04 5.94
N MET A 37 6.34 7.33 4.83
CA MET A 37 6.15 6.40 3.73
C MET A 37 7.46 6.16 2.96
N ALA A 38 8.33 7.16 2.89
CA ALA A 38 9.66 7.05 2.27
C ALA A 38 10.76 6.53 3.20
N ASP A 39 10.50 6.47 4.51
CA ASP A 39 11.48 6.07 5.53
C ASP A 39 11.42 4.55 5.83
N GLU A 40 12.47 3.83 5.42
CA GLU A 40 12.63 2.40 5.68
C GLU A 40 12.80 2.04 7.17
N SER A 41 13.12 3.02 8.01
CA SER A 41 13.29 2.81 9.45
C SER A 41 12.01 3.04 10.26
N SER A 42 10.91 3.45 9.62
CA SER A 42 9.66 3.84 10.29
C SER A 42 8.45 3.04 9.81
N CYS A 43 7.59 2.59 10.72
CA CYS A 43 6.26 2.06 10.41
C CYS A 43 5.20 3.01 10.96
N HIS A 44 4.57 3.78 10.06
CA HIS A 44 3.53 4.73 10.41
C HIS A 44 2.20 4.06 10.76
N TYR A 45 1.40 4.72 11.57
CA TYR A 45 0.02 4.34 11.80
C TYR A 45 -0.86 5.58 11.79
N LEU A 46 -2.12 5.36 11.46
CA LEU A 46 -3.21 6.32 11.60
C LEU A 46 -4.20 5.78 12.63
N SER A 47 -4.77 6.66 13.43
CA SER A 47 -5.73 6.27 14.47
C SER A 47 -6.76 7.35 14.68
N ILE A 48 -7.98 6.98 15.03
CA ILE A 48 -9.06 7.93 15.33
C ILE A 48 -9.16 8.13 16.83
N GLN A 49 -9.05 9.37 17.28
CA GLN A 49 -9.07 9.78 18.67
C GLN A 49 -10.35 10.57 18.99
N ILE A 50 -10.70 10.62 20.28
CA ILE A 50 -11.69 11.56 20.82
C ILE A 50 -10.93 12.55 21.71
N THR A 51 -11.28 13.84 21.64
CA THR A 51 -10.68 14.83 22.54
C THR A 51 -10.87 14.47 24.01
N GLY A 52 -9.75 14.37 24.75
CA GLY A 52 -9.73 14.01 26.17
C GLY A 52 -9.81 12.50 26.45
N LYS A 53 -9.82 11.66 25.41
CA LYS A 53 -9.75 10.19 25.49
C LYS A 53 -8.76 9.65 24.47
N GLU A 54 -7.59 10.27 24.41
CA GLU A 54 -6.52 9.87 23.51
C GLU A 54 -5.87 8.55 23.93
N ILE A 55 -5.93 7.53 23.08
CA ILE A 55 -5.35 6.20 23.30
C ILE A 55 -4.46 5.85 22.11
N TYR A 56 -3.18 5.58 22.32
CA TYR A 56 -2.25 5.22 21.23
C TYR A 56 -1.94 3.71 21.26
N PRO A 57 -1.62 3.08 20.11
CA PRO A 57 -1.71 3.60 18.73
C PRO A 57 -3.08 3.36 18.07
N PHE A 58 -4.02 2.71 18.75
CA PHE A 58 -5.28 2.26 18.15
C PHE A 58 -6.40 3.30 18.17
N GLY A 59 -6.25 4.33 19.01
CA GLY A 59 -7.30 5.29 19.25
C GLY A 59 -8.47 4.68 20.00
N ILE A 60 -9.65 5.19 19.68
CA ILE A 60 -10.93 4.66 20.19
C ILE A 60 -11.41 3.43 19.40
N ILE A 61 -10.65 3.02 18.38
CA ILE A 61 -10.86 1.81 17.61
C ILE A 61 -9.93 0.73 18.15
N ASN A 62 -10.31 -0.54 17.97
CA ASN A 62 -9.49 -1.68 18.43
C ASN A 62 -8.27 -1.97 17.54
N ARG A 63 -7.98 -1.13 16.53
CA ARG A 63 -6.88 -1.33 15.56
C ARG A 63 -6.53 -0.02 14.84
N PRO A 64 -5.29 0.14 14.36
CA PRO A 64 -4.87 1.31 13.60
C PRO A 64 -5.23 1.15 12.12
N PHE A 65 -5.07 2.23 11.37
CA PHE A 65 -5.16 2.25 9.91
C PHE A 65 -3.78 2.42 9.32
N PHE A 66 -3.56 1.80 8.16
CA PHE A 66 -2.39 2.04 7.33
C PHE A 66 -2.67 3.17 6.32
N HIS A 67 -3.81 3.14 5.65
CA HIS A 67 -4.15 4.15 4.64
C HIS A 67 -5.04 5.27 5.21
N LEU A 68 -4.78 6.52 4.80
CA LEU A 68 -5.48 7.72 5.28
C LEU A 68 -6.95 7.73 4.85
N ASP A 69 -7.24 7.39 3.61
CA ASP A 69 -8.60 7.32 3.06
C ASP A 69 -9.50 6.34 3.86
N GLN A 70 -8.93 5.22 4.33
CA GLN A 70 -9.66 4.26 5.17
C GLN A 70 -9.96 4.86 6.55
N ALA A 71 -8.99 5.59 7.13
CA ALA A 71 -9.19 6.30 8.39
C ALA A 71 -10.23 7.41 8.25
N GLU A 72 -10.21 8.18 7.16
CA GLU A 72 -11.17 9.25 6.86
C GLU A 72 -12.58 8.72 6.65
N ARG A 73 -12.74 7.68 5.83
CA ARG A 73 -14.04 7.00 5.64
C ARG A 73 -14.61 6.53 6.98
N LYS A 74 -13.76 5.98 7.86
CA LYS A 74 -14.20 5.57 9.19
C LYS A 74 -14.53 6.76 10.09
N LEU A 75 -13.76 7.83 10.03
CA LEU A 75 -13.99 9.07 10.78
C LEU A 75 -15.35 9.67 10.45
N GLU A 76 -15.68 9.79 9.16
CA GLU A 76 -16.96 10.35 8.71
C GLU A 76 -18.15 9.46 9.11
N SER A 77 -17.98 8.14 9.07
CA SER A 77 -18.98 7.21 9.62
C SER A 77 -19.22 7.42 11.12
N LEU A 78 -18.17 7.67 11.91
CA LEU A 78 -18.26 7.91 13.35
C LEU A 78 -18.93 9.24 13.67
N LYS A 79 -18.53 10.33 12.98
CA LYS A 79 -19.16 11.65 13.11
C LYS A 79 -20.63 11.62 12.74
N SER A 80 -20.99 10.90 11.67
CA SER A 80 -22.40 10.73 11.27
C SER A 80 -23.22 9.99 12.33
N SER A 81 -22.61 9.01 13.00
CA SER A 81 -23.28 8.21 14.03
C SER A 81 -23.35 8.92 15.40
N ASN A 82 -22.37 9.77 15.71
CA ASN A 82 -22.25 10.47 16.99
C ASN A 82 -21.74 11.92 16.75
N PRO A 83 -22.60 12.82 16.24
CA PRO A 83 -22.17 14.17 15.81
C PRO A 83 -21.65 15.05 16.94
N GLU A 84 -22.06 14.79 18.19
CA GLU A 84 -21.65 15.54 19.38
C GLU A 84 -20.24 15.15 19.88
N VAL A 85 -19.62 14.11 19.30
CA VAL A 85 -18.30 13.65 19.71
C VAL A 85 -17.24 14.22 18.79
N ASP A 86 -16.28 14.92 19.38
CA ASP A 86 -15.14 15.50 18.66
C ASP A 86 -14.09 14.43 18.32
N TYR A 87 -14.29 13.79 17.17
CA TYR A 87 -13.35 12.82 16.60
C TYR A 87 -12.34 13.50 15.68
N TYR A 88 -11.09 13.05 15.75
CA TYR A 88 -10.02 13.47 14.84
C TYR A 88 -9.04 12.34 14.55
N ILE A 89 -8.34 12.43 13.42
CA ILE A 89 -7.28 11.50 13.06
C ILE A 89 -5.96 11.99 13.66
N THR A 90 -5.22 11.06 14.26
CA THR A 90 -3.81 11.24 14.58
C THR A 90 -2.98 10.27 13.77
N ALA A 91 -1.73 10.65 13.51
CA ALA A 91 -0.74 9.77 12.94
C ALA A 91 0.50 9.70 13.83
N GLY A 92 1.17 8.56 13.80
CA GLY A 92 2.44 8.34 14.48
C GLY A 92 3.27 7.32 13.71
N ALA A 93 4.46 7.01 14.23
CA ALA A 93 5.27 5.93 13.69
C ALA A 93 6.08 5.22 14.79
N PHE A 94 6.36 3.95 14.53
CA PHE A 94 7.28 3.08 15.27
C PHE A 94 8.58 2.91 14.50
N ALA A 95 9.68 2.61 15.18
CA ALA A 95 10.87 2.11 14.50
C ALA A 95 10.60 0.69 13.95
N THR A 96 11.03 0.40 12.72
CA THR A 96 10.89 -0.95 12.13
C THR A 96 11.56 -2.02 12.98
N SER A 97 12.69 -1.70 13.63
CA SER A 97 13.40 -2.60 14.54
C SER A 97 12.60 -3.01 15.78
N ALA A 98 11.52 -2.31 16.10
CA ALA A 98 10.64 -2.63 17.22
C ALA A 98 9.50 -3.57 16.83
N LEU A 99 9.35 -3.90 15.54
CA LEU A 99 8.27 -4.75 15.03
C LEU A 99 8.83 -6.11 14.63
N ASN A 100 8.04 -7.15 14.89
CA ASN A 100 8.33 -8.50 14.42
C ASN A 100 7.44 -8.83 13.22
N PHE A 101 7.95 -8.65 12.00
CA PHE A 101 7.23 -9.00 10.77
C PHE A 101 6.97 -10.50 10.63
N GLU A 102 7.69 -11.34 11.38
CA GLU A 102 7.55 -12.81 11.31
C GLU A 102 6.68 -13.37 12.45
N ASP A 103 5.98 -12.53 13.23
CA ASP A 103 5.21 -12.99 14.40
C ASP A 103 3.90 -13.72 14.03
N GLU A 104 3.98 -15.01 13.70
CA GLU A 104 2.83 -15.82 13.24
C GLU A 104 1.65 -15.85 14.24
N GLU A 105 1.90 -15.54 15.51
CA GLU A 105 0.90 -15.50 16.58
C GLU A 105 0.20 -14.13 16.72
N ALA A 106 0.66 -13.11 15.98
CA ALA A 106 0.04 -11.80 15.99
C ALA A 106 -1.43 -11.88 15.56
N PRO A 107 -2.36 -11.18 16.25
CA PRO A 107 -3.75 -11.18 15.88
C PRO A 107 -3.93 -10.68 14.44
N MET A 108 -4.92 -11.23 13.73
CA MET A 108 -5.11 -11.00 12.28
C MET A 108 -5.08 -9.53 11.85
N TRP A 109 -5.62 -8.60 12.66
CA TRP A 109 -5.59 -7.17 12.33
C TRP A 109 -4.17 -6.60 12.34
N GLU A 110 -3.32 -7.07 13.25
CA GLU A 110 -1.92 -6.64 13.38
C GLU A 110 -1.13 -7.22 12.24
N ARG A 111 -1.35 -8.50 11.93
CA ARG A 111 -0.77 -9.18 10.78
C ARG A 111 -1.06 -8.42 9.48
N VAL A 112 -2.31 -8.00 9.26
CA VAL A 112 -2.67 -7.20 8.07
C VAL A 112 -1.91 -5.87 8.03
N TRP A 113 -1.79 -5.17 9.17
CA TRP A 113 -1.05 -3.91 9.24
C TRP A 113 0.47 -4.09 9.02
N LEU A 114 1.07 -5.12 9.61
CA LEU A 114 2.48 -5.49 9.41
C LEU A 114 2.75 -5.86 7.95
N ASN A 115 1.85 -6.62 7.32
CA ASN A 115 1.94 -7.00 5.91
C ASN A 115 1.98 -5.78 4.98
N PHE A 116 1.16 -4.74 5.24
CA PHE A 116 1.22 -3.49 4.47
C PHE A 116 2.56 -2.77 4.64
N HIS A 117 3.11 -2.74 5.86
CA HIS A 117 4.42 -2.17 6.10
C HIS A 117 5.54 -2.94 5.42
N GLU A 118 5.50 -4.26 5.48
CA GLU A 118 6.46 -5.13 4.84
C GLU A 118 6.46 -4.95 3.33
N TYR A 119 5.27 -4.94 2.71
CA TYR A 119 5.13 -4.66 1.29
C TYR A 119 5.72 -3.31 0.91
N ARG A 120 5.42 -2.25 1.70
CA ARG A 120 6.00 -0.92 1.49
C ARG A 120 7.53 -0.94 1.59
N LEU A 121 8.11 -1.64 2.57
CA LEU A 121 9.57 -1.74 2.70
C LEU A 121 10.21 -2.43 1.49
N ILE A 122 9.60 -3.51 1.00
CA ILE A 122 10.03 -4.19 -0.21
C ILE A 122 9.99 -3.23 -1.41
N ASN A 123 8.90 -2.48 -1.56
CA ASN A 123 8.78 -1.50 -2.64
C ASN A 123 9.90 -0.45 -2.59
N LEU A 124 10.17 0.15 -1.42
CA LEU A 124 11.26 1.11 -1.26
C LEU A 124 12.63 0.52 -1.61
N GLN A 125 12.88 -0.74 -1.26
CA GLN A 125 14.13 -1.43 -1.57
C GLN A 125 14.25 -1.68 -3.07
N VAL A 126 13.20 -2.18 -3.72
CA VAL A 126 13.17 -2.42 -5.18
C VAL A 126 13.38 -1.12 -5.96
N GLN A 127 12.75 -0.03 -5.54
CA GLN A 127 12.92 1.31 -6.16
C GLN A 127 14.35 1.84 -6.07
N LYS A 128 15.18 1.34 -5.15
CA LYS A 128 16.59 1.72 -4.98
C LYS A 128 17.56 0.75 -5.65
N MET A 129 17.08 -0.37 -6.18
CA MET A 129 17.93 -1.36 -6.82
C MET A 129 18.58 -0.79 -8.08
N SER A 130 19.84 -1.14 -8.30
CA SER A 130 20.52 -0.85 -9.54
C SER A 130 19.90 -1.66 -10.68
N HIS A 131 20.11 -1.19 -11.90
CA HIS A 131 19.72 -1.93 -13.09
C HIS A 131 20.27 -3.37 -13.11
N GLU A 132 21.53 -3.57 -12.69
CA GLU A 132 22.17 -4.89 -12.63
C GLU A 132 21.53 -5.80 -11.58
N GLU A 133 21.02 -5.23 -10.48
CA GLU A 133 20.26 -5.96 -9.46
C GLU A 133 18.88 -6.35 -10.00
N LEU A 134 18.21 -5.45 -10.73
CA LEU A 134 16.90 -5.70 -11.35
C LEU A 134 16.97 -6.80 -12.43
N VAL A 135 18.00 -6.76 -13.29
CA VAL A 135 18.25 -7.81 -14.31
C VAL A 135 18.50 -9.18 -13.66
N LYS A 136 19.14 -9.23 -12.48
CA LYS A 136 19.31 -10.50 -11.74
C LYS A 136 17.97 -11.03 -11.20
N LEU A 137 17.07 -10.16 -10.78
CA LEU A 137 15.75 -10.53 -10.24
C LEU A 137 14.73 -10.90 -11.32
N VAL A 138 14.84 -10.27 -12.49
CA VAL A 138 13.99 -10.47 -13.66
C VAL A 138 14.91 -10.63 -14.87
N PRO A 139 15.28 -11.86 -15.26
CA PRO A 139 16.27 -12.09 -16.31
C PRO A 139 15.95 -11.45 -17.68
N ASN A 140 14.67 -11.19 -17.96
CA ASN A 140 14.18 -10.51 -19.17
C ASN A 140 13.78 -9.04 -18.91
N TYR A 141 14.39 -8.38 -17.92
CA TYR A 141 14.05 -7.01 -17.51
C TYR A 141 14.09 -6.02 -18.69
N ASP A 142 15.19 -6.00 -19.45
CA ASP A 142 15.38 -5.08 -20.58
C ASP A 142 14.37 -5.29 -21.71
N GLU A 143 14.12 -6.55 -22.05
CA GLU A 143 13.12 -6.92 -23.05
C GLU A 143 11.73 -6.50 -22.60
N THR A 144 11.45 -6.60 -21.30
CA THR A 144 10.16 -6.22 -20.69
C THR A 144 9.96 -4.70 -20.71
N LEU A 145 11.02 -3.93 -20.44
CA LEU A 145 10.99 -2.46 -20.54
C LEU A 145 10.80 -2.02 -22.00
N LEU A 146 11.51 -2.62 -22.95
CA LEU A 146 11.30 -2.32 -24.36
C LEU A 146 9.88 -2.67 -24.80
N TRP A 147 9.37 -3.83 -24.39
CA TRP A 147 8.00 -4.24 -24.66
C TRP A 147 6.99 -3.23 -24.09
N GLN A 148 7.21 -2.76 -22.85
CA GLN A 148 6.37 -1.73 -22.20
C GLN A 148 6.19 -0.49 -23.07
N GLU A 149 7.30 0.04 -23.60
CA GLU A 149 7.28 1.22 -24.46
C GLU A 149 6.49 0.99 -25.74
N THR A 150 6.57 -0.21 -26.32
CA THR A 150 5.86 -0.54 -27.57
C THR A 150 4.36 -0.77 -27.41
N GLN A 151 3.90 -1.25 -26.25
CA GLN A 151 2.49 -1.59 -26.04
C GLN A 151 1.64 -0.42 -25.52
N ASN A 152 2.28 0.64 -25.04
CA ASN A 152 1.59 1.85 -24.58
C ASN A 152 1.23 2.79 -25.73
N THR A 153 0.09 2.54 -26.36
CA THR A 153 -0.42 3.33 -27.50
C THR A 153 -1.67 4.11 -27.12
N GLU A 154 -2.26 4.89 -28.03
CA GLU A 154 -3.57 5.51 -27.76
C GLU A 154 -4.68 4.47 -27.60
N SER A 155 -4.55 3.31 -28.25
CA SER A 155 -5.57 2.25 -28.29
C SER A 155 -5.37 1.15 -27.25
N ALA A 156 -4.24 1.14 -26.53
CA ALA A 156 -3.89 0.07 -25.62
C ALA A 156 -3.09 0.56 -24.40
N CYS A 157 -3.28 -0.13 -23.28
CA CYS A 157 -2.50 0.01 -22.06
C CYS A 157 -1.87 -1.33 -21.71
N HIS A 158 -0.56 -1.35 -21.49
CA HIS A 158 0.07 -2.51 -20.85
C HIS A 158 -0.32 -2.61 -19.37
N TYR A 159 -0.14 -3.79 -18.80
CA TYR A 159 -0.16 -4.01 -17.37
C TYR A 159 0.71 -5.23 -17.00
N TYR A 160 1.08 -5.29 -15.73
CA TYR A 160 1.79 -6.39 -15.12
C TYR A 160 0.97 -7.00 -13.97
N MET A 161 1.20 -8.27 -13.68
CA MET A 161 0.63 -8.98 -12.53
C MET A 161 1.68 -9.89 -11.91
N ALA A 162 1.78 -9.88 -10.58
CA ALA A 162 2.48 -10.94 -9.85
C ALA A 162 1.53 -12.13 -9.66
N THR A 163 1.90 -13.27 -10.25
CA THR A 163 1.07 -14.49 -10.28
C THR A 163 1.83 -15.63 -9.61
N ALA A 164 1.25 -16.26 -8.59
CA ALA A 164 1.79 -17.53 -8.11
C ALA A 164 1.37 -18.65 -9.04
N LEU A 165 2.24 -19.63 -9.21
CA LEU A 165 1.96 -20.83 -9.97
C LEU A 165 1.62 -21.97 -9.02
N ASP A 166 0.64 -22.78 -9.42
CA ASP A 166 0.40 -24.06 -8.79
C ASP A 166 1.38 -25.14 -9.30
N GLU A 167 1.24 -26.37 -8.81
CA GLU A 167 2.09 -27.50 -9.21
C GLU A 167 1.97 -27.88 -10.69
N SER A 168 0.95 -27.37 -11.40
CA SER A 168 0.70 -27.57 -12.83
C SER A 168 1.11 -26.36 -13.67
N ASP A 169 1.88 -25.44 -13.10
CA ASP A 169 2.25 -24.15 -13.69
C ASP A 169 1.04 -23.28 -14.10
N GLN A 170 -0.15 -23.57 -13.57
CA GLN A 170 -1.30 -22.70 -13.77
C GLN A 170 -1.25 -21.52 -12.81
N GLY A 171 -1.60 -20.35 -13.35
CA GLY A 171 -1.57 -19.12 -12.60
C GLY A 171 -2.71 -19.07 -11.58
N ILE A 172 -2.36 -19.01 -10.30
CA ILE A 172 -3.25 -18.60 -9.22
C ILE A 172 -3.09 -17.09 -9.08
N SER A 173 -4.17 -16.36 -9.31
CA SER A 173 -4.19 -14.93 -9.06
C SER A 173 -3.96 -14.67 -7.57
N MET A 174 -2.82 -14.06 -7.23
CA MET A 174 -2.40 -13.76 -5.84
C MET A 174 -2.76 -12.34 -5.42
N SER A 175 -2.97 -11.46 -6.39
CA SER A 175 -3.51 -10.13 -6.21
C SER A 175 -4.48 -9.85 -7.34
N SER A 176 -5.53 -9.11 -7.03
CA SER A 176 -6.44 -8.54 -8.02
C SER A 176 -5.81 -7.33 -8.73
N GLU A 177 -4.51 -7.10 -8.60
CA GLU A 177 -3.89 -5.81 -8.92
C GLU A 177 -3.16 -5.87 -10.26
N TRP A 178 -3.50 -4.93 -11.13
CA TRP A 178 -2.76 -4.67 -12.36
C TRP A 178 -1.80 -3.51 -12.10
N PHE A 179 -0.52 -3.78 -12.24
CA PHE A 179 0.54 -2.78 -12.07
C PHE A 179 0.88 -2.16 -13.42
N ILE A 180 1.05 -0.84 -13.45
CA ILE A 180 1.63 -0.15 -14.61
C ILE A 180 3.14 -0.17 -14.53
N ASP A 181 3.71 0.03 -13.34
CA ASP A 181 5.16 0.02 -13.18
C ASP A 181 5.66 -1.42 -13.00
N LEU A 182 6.66 -1.80 -13.79
CA LEU A 182 7.37 -3.07 -13.64
C LEU A 182 8.01 -3.20 -12.26
N LEU A 183 8.48 -2.10 -11.65
CA LEU A 183 9.06 -2.11 -10.30
C LEU A 183 8.02 -2.47 -9.23
N ASP A 184 6.77 -2.03 -9.40
CA ASP A 184 5.68 -2.42 -8.50
C ASP A 184 5.35 -3.91 -8.64
N ALA A 185 5.33 -4.42 -9.88
CA ALA A 185 5.15 -5.86 -10.12
C ALA A 185 6.30 -6.70 -9.54
N ILE A 186 7.54 -6.21 -9.59
CA ILE A 186 8.71 -6.83 -8.94
C ILE A 186 8.54 -6.83 -7.42
N SER A 187 8.07 -5.73 -6.85
CA SER A 187 7.79 -5.61 -5.41
C SER A 187 6.74 -6.63 -4.96
N ALA A 188 5.63 -6.75 -5.71
CA ALA A 188 4.60 -7.75 -5.48
C ALA A 188 5.12 -9.19 -5.61
N LYS A 189 5.94 -9.48 -6.64
CA LYS A 189 6.60 -10.78 -6.78
C LYS A 189 7.45 -11.13 -5.55
N GLN A 190 8.27 -10.19 -5.07
CA GLN A 190 9.13 -10.40 -3.90
C GLN A 190 8.31 -10.66 -2.63
N TYR A 191 7.29 -9.83 -2.40
CA TYR A 191 6.40 -10.00 -1.26
C TYR A 191 5.68 -11.36 -1.27
N PHE A 192 5.05 -11.75 -2.38
CA PHE A 192 4.39 -13.05 -2.46
C PHE A 192 5.35 -14.23 -2.38
N SER A 193 6.57 -14.10 -2.92
CA SER A 193 7.59 -15.14 -2.78
C SER A 193 7.97 -15.36 -1.31
N LYS A 194 7.89 -14.31 -0.49
CA LYS A 194 8.12 -14.38 0.96
C LYS A 194 6.91 -14.96 1.70
N THR A 195 5.71 -14.44 1.46
CA THR A 195 4.51 -14.81 2.23
C THR A 195 3.85 -16.11 1.79
N CYS A 196 4.28 -16.69 0.65
CA CYS A 196 3.77 -17.95 0.13
C CYS A 196 4.92 -18.92 -0.18
N PRO A 197 5.66 -19.36 0.87
CA PRO A 197 6.81 -20.23 0.68
C PRO A 197 6.41 -21.52 -0.01
N GLY A 198 7.25 -21.98 -0.95
CA GLY A 198 7.01 -23.19 -1.74
C GLY A 198 6.22 -22.97 -3.04
N ARG A 199 5.75 -21.74 -3.30
CA ARG A 199 5.16 -21.39 -4.60
C ARG A 199 6.13 -20.60 -5.45
N LYS A 200 6.17 -20.92 -6.74
CA LYS A 200 6.87 -20.09 -7.73
C LYS A 200 6.01 -18.88 -8.04
N VAL A 201 6.58 -17.67 -7.96
CA VAL A 201 5.88 -16.42 -8.32
C VAL A 201 6.57 -15.80 -9.53
N GLU A 202 5.78 -15.46 -10.53
CA GLU A 202 6.24 -14.85 -11.77
C GLU A 202 5.52 -13.53 -12.05
N ILE A 203 6.17 -12.68 -12.84
CA ILE A 203 5.53 -11.49 -13.40
C ILE A 203 4.97 -11.89 -14.75
N ARG A 204 3.67 -11.72 -14.92
CA ARG A 204 3.00 -11.82 -16.22
C ARG A 204 2.70 -10.43 -16.73
N SER A 205 2.88 -10.22 -18.02
CA SER A 205 2.52 -8.99 -18.71
C SER A 205 1.30 -9.22 -19.60
N GLY A 206 0.51 -8.17 -19.79
CA GLY A 206 -0.68 -8.20 -20.62
C GLY A 206 -1.01 -6.82 -21.19
N VAL A 207 -1.95 -6.79 -22.12
CA VAL A 207 -2.42 -5.55 -22.75
C VAL A 207 -3.94 -5.53 -22.67
N VAL A 208 -4.49 -4.38 -22.28
CA VAL A 208 -5.92 -4.10 -22.29
C VAL A 208 -6.19 -2.97 -23.28
N SER A 209 -7.30 -3.04 -24.01
CA SER A 209 -7.68 -1.96 -24.91
C SER A 209 -8.05 -0.71 -24.09
N THR A 210 -7.79 0.48 -24.64
CA THR A 210 -8.20 1.73 -24.00
C THR A 210 -9.73 1.76 -23.82
N GLU A 211 -10.49 1.23 -24.78
CA GLU A 211 -11.95 1.17 -24.69
C GLU A 211 -12.41 0.34 -23.50
N ASP A 212 -11.91 -0.90 -23.38
CA ASP A 212 -12.26 -1.80 -22.27
C ASP A 212 -11.83 -1.21 -20.92
N LEU A 213 -10.66 -0.59 -20.88
CA LEU A 213 -10.13 0.00 -19.67
C LEU A 213 -10.95 1.21 -19.22
N MET A 214 -11.32 2.11 -20.14
CA MET A 214 -12.16 3.28 -19.83
C MET A 214 -13.60 2.89 -19.48
N ALA A 215 -14.10 1.75 -19.97
CA ALA A 215 -15.43 1.25 -19.59
C ALA A 215 -15.53 0.89 -18.09
N LEU A 216 -14.40 0.70 -17.41
CA LEU A 216 -14.31 0.39 -15.98
C LEU A 216 -14.16 1.65 -15.09
N ASP A 217 -14.01 2.84 -15.69
CA ASP A 217 -13.75 4.08 -14.95
C ASP A 217 -14.85 4.41 -13.93
N GLY A 218 -14.47 4.59 -12.67
CA GLY A 218 -15.37 4.83 -11.56
C GLY A 218 -16.24 3.63 -11.15
N ARG A 219 -16.03 2.45 -11.75
CA ARG A 219 -16.81 1.22 -11.52
C ARG A 219 -15.95 0.04 -11.09
N THR A 220 -14.71 0.30 -10.67
CA THR A 220 -13.72 -0.71 -10.32
C THR A 220 -13.11 -0.43 -8.94
N SER A 221 -12.26 -1.32 -8.44
CA SER A 221 -11.56 -1.08 -7.16
C SER A 221 -10.44 -0.05 -7.31
N ASP A 222 -10.04 0.56 -6.19
CA ASP A 222 -9.05 1.64 -6.13
C ASP A 222 -7.73 1.30 -6.89
N CYS A 223 -7.28 0.04 -6.84
CA CYS A 223 -6.09 -0.41 -7.56
C CYS A 223 -6.23 -0.36 -9.10
N TYR A 224 -7.39 -0.71 -9.66
CA TYR A 224 -7.64 -0.56 -11.09
C TYR A 224 -7.91 0.90 -11.46
N GLN A 225 -8.50 1.69 -10.54
CA GLN A 225 -8.72 3.10 -10.77
C GLN A 225 -7.39 3.86 -10.91
N ALA A 226 -6.39 3.52 -10.09
CA ALA A 226 -5.03 4.06 -10.24
C ALA A 226 -4.43 3.77 -11.63
N LEU A 227 -4.66 2.56 -12.15
CA LEU A 227 -4.24 2.20 -13.50
C LEU A 227 -4.97 3.01 -14.58
N ILE A 228 -6.28 3.20 -14.42
CA ILE A 228 -7.12 4.01 -15.32
C ILE A 228 -6.63 5.46 -15.34
N ASP A 229 -6.38 6.05 -14.17
CA ASP A 229 -6.01 7.46 -14.05
C ASP A 229 -4.60 7.74 -14.60
N ALA A 230 -3.64 6.86 -14.34
CA ALA A 230 -2.31 6.94 -14.95
C ALA A 230 -2.37 6.78 -16.48
N HIS A 231 -3.25 5.92 -17.00
CA HIS A 231 -3.48 5.82 -18.45
C HIS A 231 -4.10 7.09 -19.03
N LYS A 232 -5.06 7.73 -18.35
CA LYS A 232 -5.64 9.02 -18.77
C LYS A 232 -4.59 10.14 -18.81
N GLU A 233 -3.71 10.20 -17.80
CA GLU A 233 -2.60 11.16 -17.78
C GLU A 233 -1.66 10.92 -18.97
N ARG A 234 -1.28 9.67 -19.22
CA ARG A 234 -0.46 9.28 -20.38
C ARG A 234 -1.12 9.65 -21.71
N LEU A 235 -2.43 9.42 -21.87
CA LEU A 235 -3.18 9.81 -23.08
C LEU A 235 -3.14 11.34 -23.28
N THR A 236 -3.21 12.11 -22.20
CA THR A 236 -3.04 13.58 -22.26
C THR A 236 -1.63 13.95 -22.75
N LEU A 237 -0.59 13.28 -22.24
CA LEU A 237 0.79 13.52 -22.66
C LEU A 237 1.05 13.15 -24.13
N LEU A 238 0.45 12.06 -24.63
CA LEU A 238 0.59 11.65 -26.03
C LEU A 238 -0.06 12.66 -26.99
N LYS A 239 -1.26 13.15 -26.66
CA LYS A 239 -1.93 14.19 -27.45
C LYS A 239 -1.08 15.46 -27.55
N ASN A 240 -0.47 15.88 -26.44
CA ASN A 240 0.38 17.08 -26.40
C ASN A 240 1.73 16.93 -27.13
N LYS A 241 2.17 15.69 -27.44
CA LYS A 241 3.37 15.44 -28.26
C LYS A 241 3.06 15.38 -29.77
N GLY A 242 1.78 15.31 -30.14
CA GLY A 242 1.30 15.29 -31.51
C GLY A 242 0.89 16.66 -32.07
N GLU A 243 0.96 17.73 -31.26
CA GLU A 243 0.83 19.15 -31.65
C GLU A 243 2.21 19.81 -31.79
#